data_AF-A0A958MXH9-F1
#
_entry.id   AF-A0A958MXH9-F1
#
_cell.length_a   1.000
_cell.length_b   1.000
_cell.length_c   1.000
_cell.angle_alpha   90.00
_cell.angle_beta   90.00
_cell.angle_gamma   90.00
#
_symmetry.space_group_name_H-M   'P 1'
#
loop_
_entity.id
_entity.type
_entity.pdbx_description
1 polymer ?
#
loop_
_entity_poly.entity_id
_entity_poly.type
_entity_poly.pdbx_seq_one_letter_code
_entity_poly.pdbx_strand_id
1 'polypeptide(L)'
;MKFVTRESCDTPPVARQWVEEQIKDFTSLKFSVKETLFSGRSEFQSVAIYDTYHYGRMLMNDGMVMVTEKDEFCYHDMIAHVPMFTHPNVKNVLVIGGGDGGTAREVLRHKQVERCVMVEIDSMVVEACKEFIPQTASVMSDDPRLELRIEDGVAFVKNTKEKFDLVLVDSTDPVGPATPLFNVSFYRDVFNILKDDGLVVSQGESPFFFAEAQMSLVEIFSQ
;
A
#
# COMPACT_ATOMS: atom_id res chain seq x y z
N MET A 1 20.55 -35.56 -10.26
CA MET A 1 20.00 -34.52 -9.37
C MET A 1 21.18 -33.69 -8.87
N LYS A 2 21.40 -32.47 -9.39
CA LYS A 2 22.47 -31.59 -8.90
C LYS A 2 21.91 -30.79 -7.73
N PHE A 3 22.48 -31.01 -6.54
CA PHE A 3 22.23 -30.14 -5.39
C PHE A 3 22.86 -28.78 -5.71
N VAL A 4 22.05 -27.72 -5.69
CA VAL A 4 22.56 -26.35 -5.69
C VAL A 4 23.07 -26.09 -4.28
N THR A 5 24.38 -26.20 -4.08
CA THR A 5 25.01 -25.71 -2.85
C THR A 5 24.96 -24.19 -2.84
N ARG A 6 24.68 -23.57 -1.68
CA ARG A 6 24.87 -22.12 -1.49
C ARG A 6 26.28 -21.78 -1.99
N GLU A 7 26.39 -20.93 -3.00
CA GLU A 7 27.69 -20.35 -3.36
C GLU A 7 28.24 -19.64 -2.12
N SER A 8 29.50 -19.90 -1.78
CA SER A 8 30.20 -19.11 -0.78
C SER A 8 30.34 -17.69 -1.33
N CYS A 9 29.77 -16.71 -0.63
CA CYS A 9 30.04 -15.31 -0.88
C CYS A 9 31.49 -15.00 -0.45
N ASP A 10 32.47 -15.37 -1.27
CA ASP A 10 33.89 -15.09 -1.05
C ASP A 10 34.31 -13.70 -1.53
N THR A 11 33.38 -12.73 -1.56
CA THR A 11 33.74 -11.31 -1.71
C THR A 11 33.98 -10.71 -0.32
N PRO A 12 35.12 -10.03 -0.09
CA PRO A 12 35.35 -9.34 1.18
C PRO A 12 34.19 -8.36 1.43
N PRO A 13 33.71 -8.21 2.68
CA PRO A 13 32.58 -7.35 2.96
C PRO A 13 32.98 -5.90 2.66
N VAL A 14 32.53 -5.39 1.50
CA VAL A 14 32.43 -3.96 1.29
C VAL A 14 31.54 -3.45 2.42
N ALA A 15 31.98 -2.43 3.16
CA ALA A 15 31.15 -1.82 4.19
C ALA A 15 29.86 -1.31 3.53
N ARG A 16 28.76 -2.05 3.71
CA ARG A 16 27.45 -1.69 3.18
C ARG A 16 26.71 -0.90 4.23
N GLN A 17 26.06 0.18 3.80
CA GLN A 17 25.02 0.81 4.61
C GLN A 17 23.82 -0.14 4.64
N TRP A 18 23.21 -0.28 5.81
CA TRP A 18 22.01 -1.08 6.01
C TRP A 18 20.94 -0.20 6.63
N VAL A 19 19.70 -0.36 6.19
CA VAL A 19 18.51 0.13 6.88
C VAL A 19 17.78 -1.05 7.49
N GLU A 20 17.09 -0.82 8.60
CA GLU A 20 16.44 -1.85 9.40
C GLU A 20 14.97 -1.51 9.54
N GLU A 21 14.13 -2.49 9.21
CA GLU A 21 12.73 -2.53 9.61
C GLU A 21 12.62 -3.43 10.83
N GLN A 22 12.05 -2.91 11.91
CA GLN A 22 11.83 -3.66 13.13
C GLN A 22 10.38 -4.17 13.17
N ILE A 23 10.21 -5.49 13.23
CA ILE A 23 8.91 -6.16 13.34
C ILE A 23 8.78 -6.69 14.76
N LYS A 24 8.05 -5.96 15.62
CA LYS A 24 7.97 -6.21 17.07
C LYS A 24 9.37 -6.17 17.74
N ASP A 25 9.46 -6.61 18.99
CA ASP A 25 10.71 -6.67 19.77
C ASP A 25 11.56 -7.92 19.46
N PHE A 26 11.04 -8.86 18.68
CA PHE A 26 11.68 -10.17 18.45
C PHE A 26 12.10 -10.45 16.99
N THR A 27 11.72 -9.61 16.02
CA THR A 27 12.10 -9.80 14.60
C THR A 27 12.56 -8.48 13.97
N SER A 28 13.57 -8.53 13.10
CA SER A 28 13.90 -7.40 12.23
C SER A 28 14.41 -7.86 10.87
N LEU A 29 14.22 -7.02 9.87
CA LEU A 29 14.70 -7.20 8.50
C LEU A 29 15.70 -6.10 8.16
N LYS A 30 16.81 -6.46 7.51
CA LYS A 30 17.84 -5.50 7.11
C LYS A 30 18.05 -5.51 5.61
N PHE A 31 18.08 -4.32 5.03
CA PHE A 31 18.21 -4.11 3.59
C PHE A 31 19.51 -3.34 3.32
N SER A 32 20.37 -3.89 2.47
CA SER A 32 21.60 -3.19 2.08
C SER A 32 21.28 -2.11 1.06
N VAL A 33 21.70 -0.89 1.35
CA VAL A 33 21.39 0.33 0.60
C VAL A 33 22.64 0.81 -0.15
N LYS A 34 22.45 1.23 -1.40
CA LYS A 34 23.46 1.94 -2.19
C LYS A 34 23.46 3.42 -1.86
N GLU A 35 22.27 4.02 -1.83
CA GLU A 35 22.06 5.46 -1.67
C GLU A 35 20.69 5.76 -1.04
N THR A 36 20.62 6.83 -0.24
CA THR A 36 19.36 7.46 0.18
C THR A 36 18.97 8.51 -0.86
N LEU A 37 17.93 8.25 -1.64
CA LEU A 37 17.45 9.15 -2.69
C LEU A 37 16.63 10.31 -2.12
N PHE A 38 15.86 10.03 -1.06
CA PHE A 38 15.03 11.02 -0.37
C PHE A 38 14.93 10.69 1.12
N SER A 39 14.85 11.72 1.96
CA SER A 39 14.55 11.59 3.39
C SER A 39 13.89 12.88 3.88
N GLY A 40 12.68 12.76 4.40
CA GLY A 40 11.89 13.89 4.91
C GLY A 40 10.99 13.48 6.08
N ARG A 41 10.38 14.47 6.72
CA ARG A 41 9.33 14.27 7.72
C ARG A 41 8.18 15.21 7.40
N SER A 42 7.01 14.65 7.12
CA SER A 42 5.75 15.37 6.94
C SER A 42 5.12 15.65 8.30
N GLU A 43 3.91 16.23 8.30
CA GLU A 43 3.10 16.34 9.52
C GLU A 43 2.58 14.99 10.03
N PHE A 44 2.61 13.95 9.17
CA PHE A 44 2.06 12.62 9.46
C PHE A 44 3.15 11.62 9.86
N GLN A 45 4.25 11.55 9.10
CA GLN A 45 5.25 10.49 9.24
C GLN A 45 6.63 10.92 8.71
N SER A 46 7.65 10.13 9.02
CA SER A 46 8.92 10.16 8.27
C SER A 46 8.78 9.38 6.97
N VAL A 47 9.36 9.90 5.89
CA VAL A 47 9.30 9.33 4.53
C VAL A 47 10.72 9.25 3.99
N ALA A 48 11.13 8.07 3.55
CA ALA A 48 12.44 7.87 2.95
C ALA A 48 12.36 7.00 1.70
N ILE A 49 13.18 7.32 0.69
CA ILE A 49 13.37 6.49 -0.49
C ILE A 49 14.83 6.05 -0.55
N TYR A 50 15.05 4.75 -0.67
CA TYR A 50 16.39 4.15 -0.77
C TYR A 50 16.56 3.43 -2.11
N ASP A 51 17.72 3.59 -2.75
CA ASP A 51 18.17 2.65 -3.80
C ASP A 51 18.90 1.48 -3.14
N THR A 52 18.34 0.27 -3.24
CA THR A 52 18.88 -0.93 -2.60
C THR A 52 19.73 -1.77 -3.56
N TYR A 53 20.58 -2.64 -3.02
CA TYR A 53 21.37 -3.57 -3.85
C TYR A 53 20.54 -4.64 -4.56
N HIS A 54 19.40 -5.05 -3.99
CA HIS A 54 18.70 -6.25 -4.43
C HIS A 54 17.20 -6.11 -4.63
N TYR A 55 16.56 -5.08 -4.10
CA TYR A 55 15.10 -4.88 -4.13
C TYR A 55 14.67 -3.69 -5.01
N GLY A 56 15.61 -3.06 -5.70
CA GLY A 56 15.36 -1.82 -6.44
C GLY A 56 15.15 -0.65 -5.48
N ARG A 57 14.36 0.33 -5.89
CA ARG A 57 13.98 1.46 -5.06
C ARG A 57 12.93 1.03 -4.03
N MET A 58 13.07 1.54 -2.81
CA MET A 58 12.28 1.13 -1.66
C MET A 58 11.77 2.37 -0.91
N LEU A 59 10.47 2.42 -0.68
CA LEU A 59 9.82 3.40 0.20
C LEU A 59 9.81 2.86 1.62
N MET A 60 10.23 3.68 2.57
CA MET A 60 10.03 3.43 3.98
C MET A 60 9.32 4.61 4.63
N ASN A 61 8.28 4.30 5.41
CA ASN A 61 7.56 5.26 6.23
C ASN A 61 7.68 4.88 7.70
N ASP A 62 8.10 5.81 8.56
CA ASP A 62 8.33 5.56 9.99
C ASP A 62 9.18 4.30 10.29
N GLY A 63 10.14 4.02 9.41
CA GLY A 63 11.04 2.86 9.54
C GLY A 63 10.42 1.52 9.16
N MET A 64 9.21 1.51 8.61
CA MET A 64 8.55 0.33 8.06
C MET A 64 8.65 0.33 6.54
N VAL A 65 8.83 -0.84 5.91
CA VAL A 65 8.91 -0.96 4.45
C VAL A 65 7.50 -0.91 3.89
N MET A 66 7.24 0.05 3.01
CA MET A 66 5.92 0.20 2.36
C MET A 66 5.90 -0.53 1.02
N VAL A 67 6.93 -0.31 0.20
CA VAL A 67 7.01 -0.90 -1.14
C VAL A 67 8.47 -1.08 -1.58
N THR A 68 8.75 -2.15 -2.32
CA THR A 68 9.99 -2.29 -3.10
C THR A 68 9.67 -2.60 -4.56
N GLU A 69 10.40 -2.00 -5.50
CA GLU A 69 10.19 -2.23 -6.94
C GLU A 69 10.25 -3.73 -7.33
N LYS A 70 11.01 -4.54 -6.59
CA LYS A 70 11.22 -5.94 -6.94
C LYS A 70 10.02 -6.84 -6.65
N ASP A 71 9.27 -6.56 -5.59
CA ASP A 71 8.24 -7.48 -5.08
C ASP A 71 6.86 -6.84 -4.88
N GLU A 72 6.70 -5.54 -5.14
CA GLU A 72 5.42 -4.82 -5.05
C GLU A 72 4.25 -5.51 -5.76
N PHE A 73 4.51 -6.17 -6.89
CA PHE A 73 3.49 -6.89 -7.66
C PHE A 73 2.81 -7.98 -6.82
N CYS A 74 3.50 -8.59 -5.84
CA CYS A 74 2.91 -9.61 -4.98
C CYS A 74 1.74 -9.06 -4.16
N TYR A 75 1.83 -7.79 -3.74
CA TYR A 75 0.80 -7.12 -2.97
C TYR A 75 -0.24 -6.47 -3.90
N HIS A 76 0.20 -5.66 -4.87
CA HIS A 76 -0.68 -4.90 -5.74
C HIS A 76 -1.56 -5.78 -6.63
N ASP A 77 -1.02 -6.86 -7.20
CA ASP A 77 -1.83 -7.80 -7.99
C ASP A 77 -2.90 -8.44 -7.11
N MET A 78 -2.58 -8.78 -5.86
CA MET A 78 -3.50 -9.47 -4.96
C MET A 78 -4.62 -8.54 -4.46
N ILE A 79 -4.29 -7.34 -4.01
CA ILE A 79 -5.30 -6.40 -3.50
C ILE A 79 -6.21 -5.89 -4.63
N ALA A 80 -5.68 -5.70 -5.85
CA ALA A 80 -6.44 -5.17 -6.97
C ALA A 80 -7.13 -6.27 -7.79
N HIS A 81 -6.42 -7.30 -8.26
CA HIS A 81 -6.97 -8.20 -9.27
C HIS A 81 -7.94 -9.24 -8.70
N VAL A 82 -7.75 -9.68 -7.45
CA VAL A 82 -8.68 -10.63 -6.82
C VAL A 82 -10.11 -10.08 -6.81
N PRO A 83 -10.41 -8.89 -6.26
CA PRO A 83 -11.78 -8.35 -6.30
C PRO A 83 -12.24 -8.00 -7.72
N MET A 84 -11.34 -7.56 -8.60
CA MET A 84 -11.68 -7.22 -9.99
C MET A 84 -12.10 -8.43 -10.82
N PHE A 85 -11.60 -9.64 -10.50
CA PHE A 85 -12.00 -10.88 -11.16
C PHE A 85 -13.20 -11.58 -10.52
N THR A 86 -13.56 -11.24 -9.27
CA THR A 86 -14.72 -11.83 -8.60
C THR A 86 -16.00 -11.03 -8.83
N HIS A 87 -15.90 -9.72 -9.07
CA HIS A 87 -17.05 -8.86 -9.34
C HIS A 87 -17.19 -8.57 -10.86
N PRO A 88 -18.33 -8.88 -11.49
CA PRO A 88 -18.45 -8.90 -12.96
C PRO A 88 -18.41 -7.51 -13.62
N ASN A 89 -18.63 -6.42 -12.88
CA ASN A 89 -18.81 -5.09 -13.45
C ASN A 89 -18.29 -3.96 -12.54
N VAL A 90 -17.01 -4.01 -12.17
CA VAL A 90 -16.38 -2.91 -11.40
C VAL A 90 -16.04 -1.73 -12.32
N LYS A 91 -16.66 -0.56 -12.09
CA LYS A 91 -16.45 0.66 -12.90
C LYS A 91 -15.91 1.86 -12.11
N ASN A 92 -16.36 2.01 -10.87
CA ASN A 92 -16.02 3.10 -9.96
C ASN A 92 -15.30 2.52 -8.75
N VAL A 93 -14.02 2.83 -8.62
CA VAL A 93 -13.15 2.30 -7.57
C VAL A 93 -12.72 3.42 -6.64
N LEU A 94 -12.69 3.15 -5.34
CA LEU A 94 -12.06 3.98 -4.34
C LEU A 94 -10.85 3.25 -3.77
N VAL A 95 -9.70 3.89 -3.76
CA VAL A 95 -8.48 3.48 -3.07
C VAL A 95 -8.26 4.45 -1.91
N ILE A 96 -8.21 3.94 -0.69
CA ILE A 96 -7.84 4.71 0.51
C ILE A 96 -6.39 4.36 0.85
N GLY A 97 -5.52 5.36 0.94
CA GLY A 97 -4.07 5.19 0.96
C GLY A 97 -3.51 4.93 -0.44
N GLY A 98 -2.56 4.01 -0.55
CA GLY A 98 -1.89 3.68 -1.83
C GLY A 98 -1.01 4.80 -2.36
N GLY A 99 -0.34 5.55 -1.47
CA GLY A 99 0.50 6.70 -1.82
C GLY A 99 1.66 6.42 -2.78
N ASP A 100 2.05 5.16 -3.01
CA ASP A 100 3.02 4.77 -4.05
C ASP A 100 2.38 4.59 -5.43
N GLY A 101 1.06 4.40 -5.51
CA GLY A 101 0.26 4.31 -6.73
C GLY A 101 0.11 2.92 -7.34
N GLY A 102 0.75 1.89 -6.78
CA GLY A 102 0.72 0.55 -7.33
C GLY A 102 -0.69 -0.05 -7.38
N THR A 103 -1.48 0.12 -6.31
CA THR A 103 -2.88 -0.34 -6.28
C THR A 103 -3.72 0.32 -7.39
N ALA A 104 -3.62 1.65 -7.55
CA ALA A 104 -4.35 2.37 -8.60
C ALA A 104 -3.87 1.96 -10.01
N ARG A 105 -2.57 1.74 -10.19
CA ARG A 105 -1.98 1.24 -11.45
C ARG A 105 -2.62 -0.08 -11.86
N GLU A 106 -2.73 -1.02 -10.92
CA GLU A 106 -3.29 -2.34 -11.18
C GLU A 106 -4.80 -2.31 -11.41
N VAL A 107 -5.55 -1.49 -10.66
CA VAL A 107 -6.98 -1.24 -10.92
C VAL A 107 -7.18 -0.72 -12.35
N LEU A 108 -6.37 0.24 -12.79
CA LEU A 108 -6.54 0.92 -14.07
C LEU A 108 -6.10 0.07 -15.28
N ARG A 109 -5.42 -1.06 -15.08
CA ARG A 109 -5.24 -2.06 -16.16
C ARG A 109 -6.56 -2.62 -16.67
N HIS A 110 -7.61 -2.61 -15.85
CA HIS A 110 -8.94 -3.06 -16.22
C HIS A 110 -9.65 -1.96 -17.02
N LYS A 111 -9.80 -2.17 -18.34
CA LYS A 111 -10.37 -1.18 -19.27
C LYS A 111 -11.82 -0.79 -18.98
N GLN A 112 -12.54 -1.63 -18.25
CA GLN A 112 -13.92 -1.38 -17.80
C GLN A 112 -14.01 -0.36 -16.66
N VAL A 113 -12.91 -0.09 -15.96
CA VAL A 113 -12.85 0.96 -14.94
C VAL A 113 -12.99 2.31 -15.63
N GLU A 114 -14.03 3.04 -15.24
CA GLU A 114 -14.37 4.38 -15.74
C GLU A 114 -13.77 5.46 -14.85
N ARG A 115 -13.67 5.20 -13.53
CA ARG A 115 -13.13 6.13 -12.54
C ARG A 115 -12.46 5.39 -11.38
N CYS A 116 -11.27 5.84 -10.99
CA CYS A 116 -10.56 5.42 -9.80
C CYS A 116 -10.25 6.66 -8.95
N VAL A 117 -10.82 6.77 -7.75
CA VAL A 117 -10.43 7.81 -6.79
C VAL A 117 -9.37 7.23 -5.87
N MET A 118 -8.27 7.93 -5.68
CA MET A 118 -7.26 7.56 -4.69
C MET A 118 -7.14 8.69 -3.67
N VAL A 119 -7.36 8.37 -2.41
CA VAL A 119 -7.34 9.34 -1.30
C VAL A 119 -6.14 9.03 -0.41
N GLU A 120 -5.13 9.89 -0.47
CA GLU A 120 -3.90 9.78 0.31
C GLU A 120 -3.81 10.99 1.24
N ILE A 121 -3.46 10.78 2.50
CA ILE A 121 -3.38 11.86 3.48
C ILE A 121 -2.09 12.66 3.33
N ASP A 122 -1.00 11.99 2.94
CA ASP A 122 0.35 12.55 2.93
C ASP A 122 0.87 12.83 1.51
N SER A 123 0.79 14.10 1.10
CA SER A 123 1.35 14.53 -0.18
C SER A 123 2.86 14.30 -0.32
N MET A 124 3.62 14.22 0.79
CA MET A 124 5.05 13.93 0.71
C MET A 124 5.33 12.52 0.18
N VAL A 125 4.49 11.54 0.55
CA VAL A 125 4.60 10.16 0.06
C VAL A 125 4.35 10.12 -1.44
N VAL A 126 3.26 10.75 -1.88
CA VAL A 126 2.88 10.85 -3.31
C VAL A 126 4.00 11.46 -4.14
N GLU A 127 4.50 12.64 -3.75
CA GLU A 127 5.49 13.36 -4.54
C GLU A 127 6.85 12.64 -4.54
N ALA A 128 7.25 12.04 -3.41
CA ALA A 128 8.45 11.20 -3.36
C ALA A 128 8.32 9.98 -4.28
N CYS A 129 7.15 9.33 -4.34
CA CYS A 129 6.95 8.18 -5.22
C CYS A 129 6.87 8.57 -6.69
N LYS A 130 6.25 9.69 -7.04
CA LYS A 130 6.26 10.21 -8.43
C LYS A 130 7.67 10.47 -8.93
N GLU A 131 8.53 11.05 -8.09
CA GLU A 131 9.92 11.38 -8.45
C GLU A 131 10.81 10.12 -8.47
N PHE A 132 10.72 9.30 -7.42
CA PHE A 132 11.68 8.24 -7.19
C PHE A 132 11.15 6.84 -7.44
N ILE A 133 9.85 6.55 -7.56
CA ILE A 133 9.33 5.20 -7.85
C ILE A 133 8.30 5.26 -9.00
N PRO A 134 8.71 5.66 -10.22
CA PRO A 134 7.79 5.78 -11.35
C PRO A 134 7.17 4.43 -11.76
N GLN A 135 7.76 3.29 -11.38
CA GLN A 135 7.21 1.97 -11.65
C GLN A 135 5.77 1.82 -11.13
N THR A 136 5.48 2.37 -9.95
CA THR A 136 4.14 2.35 -9.33
C THR A 136 3.41 3.67 -9.58
N ALA A 137 4.11 4.80 -9.45
CA ALA A 137 3.49 6.13 -9.38
C ALA A 137 3.15 6.77 -10.73
N SER A 138 3.62 6.25 -11.88
CA SER A 138 3.40 6.92 -13.18
C SER A 138 1.91 7.12 -13.51
N VAL A 139 1.06 6.21 -13.04
CA VAL A 139 -0.40 6.30 -13.25
C VAL A 139 -1.00 7.58 -12.67
N MET A 140 -0.41 8.14 -11.60
CA MET A 140 -0.85 9.37 -10.94
C MET A 140 -0.71 10.63 -11.81
N SER A 141 0.13 10.56 -12.84
CA SER A 141 0.37 11.68 -13.76
C SER A 141 -0.29 11.47 -15.12
N ASP A 142 -0.48 10.20 -15.52
CA ASP A 142 -0.71 9.85 -16.93
C ASP A 142 -2.12 9.33 -17.22
N ASP A 143 -2.84 8.74 -16.25
CA ASP A 143 -4.16 8.13 -16.50
C ASP A 143 -5.31 9.10 -16.16
N PRO A 144 -6.11 9.55 -17.14
CA PRO A 144 -7.19 10.51 -16.90
C PRO A 144 -8.36 9.95 -16.09
N ARG A 145 -8.40 8.63 -15.86
CA ARG A 145 -9.43 7.98 -15.02
C ARG A 145 -9.07 8.00 -13.54
N LEU A 146 -7.82 8.33 -13.20
CA LEU A 146 -7.36 8.47 -11.82
C LEU A 146 -7.65 9.89 -11.31
N GLU A 147 -8.33 9.96 -10.17
CA GLU A 147 -8.53 11.18 -9.41
C GLU A 147 -7.82 11.05 -8.06
N LEU A 148 -6.62 11.61 -7.97
CA LEU A 148 -5.87 11.70 -6.73
C LEU A 148 -6.38 12.85 -5.87
N ARG A 149 -6.70 12.58 -4.60
CA ARG A 149 -7.10 13.56 -3.59
C ARG A 149 -6.16 13.50 -2.39
N ILE A 150 -5.59 14.65 -2.03
CA ILE A 150 -4.77 14.79 -0.82
C ILE A 150 -5.67 15.19 0.35
N GLU A 151 -6.27 14.19 1.00
CA GLU A 151 -7.31 14.36 2.02
C GLU A 151 -7.28 13.20 3.02
N ASP A 152 -7.90 13.37 4.20
CA ASP A 152 -8.11 12.28 5.15
C ASP A 152 -9.15 11.28 4.61
N GLY A 153 -8.76 10.02 4.45
CA GLY A 153 -9.63 8.95 3.90
C GLY A 153 -10.86 8.64 4.75
N VAL A 154 -10.77 8.76 6.08
CA VAL A 154 -11.91 8.56 6.99
C VAL A 154 -12.92 9.69 6.81
N ALA A 155 -12.42 10.92 6.76
CA ALA A 155 -13.26 12.10 6.51
C ALA A 155 -13.88 12.04 5.12
N PHE A 156 -13.16 11.59 4.10
CA PHE A 156 -13.67 11.40 2.76
C PHE A 156 -14.83 10.38 2.74
N VAL A 157 -14.61 9.18 3.28
CA VAL A 157 -15.61 8.09 3.31
C VAL A 157 -16.86 8.52 4.08
N LYS A 158 -16.69 9.23 5.20
CA LYS A 158 -17.81 9.70 6.02
C LYS A 158 -18.68 10.77 5.34
N ASN A 159 -18.08 11.63 4.52
CA ASN A 159 -18.75 12.81 3.96
C ASN A 159 -19.17 12.66 2.50
N THR A 160 -18.59 11.71 1.77
CA THR A 160 -18.91 11.50 0.37
C THR A 160 -20.36 11.00 0.20
N LYS A 161 -21.00 11.44 -0.89
CA LYS A 161 -22.32 10.96 -1.33
C LYS A 161 -22.22 9.98 -2.49
N GLU A 162 -20.99 9.70 -2.91
CA GLU A 162 -20.69 8.86 -4.05
C GLU A 162 -20.85 7.38 -3.70
N LYS A 163 -21.08 6.57 -4.72
CA LYS A 163 -21.23 5.12 -4.59
C LYS A 163 -20.18 4.40 -5.41
N PHE A 164 -19.50 3.44 -4.79
CA PHE A 164 -18.39 2.72 -5.39
C PHE A 164 -18.75 1.24 -5.61
N ASP A 165 -18.25 0.70 -6.72
CA ASP A 165 -18.33 -0.74 -7.04
C ASP A 165 -17.29 -1.52 -6.21
N LEU A 166 -16.15 -0.89 -5.91
CA LEU A 166 -15.05 -1.48 -5.16
C LEU A 166 -14.37 -0.42 -4.28
N VAL A 167 -14.15 -0.75 -3.01
CA VAL A 167 -13.32 0.03 -2.08
C VAL A 167 -12.11 -0.81 -1.69
N LEU A 168 -10.91 -0.29 -1.94
CA LEU A 168 -9.63 -0.87 -1.57
C LEU A 168 -9.01 -0.03 -0.47
N VAL A 169 -8.81 -0.61 0.70
CA VAL A 169 -8.13 0.03 1.84
C VAL A 169 -6.68 -0.43 1.82
N ASP A 170 -5.85 0.36 1.15
CA ASP A 170 -4.41 0.16 1.00
C ASP A 170 -3.67 1.06 1.99
N SER A 171 -3.87 0.74 3.27
CA SER A 171 -3.30 1.50 4.38
C SER A 171 -2.12 0.80 5.01
N THR A 172 -1.26 1.58 5.65
CA THR A 172 -0.20 1.06 6.52
C THR A 172 -0.78 0.40 7.79
N ASP A 173 0.08 -0.27 8.56
CA ASP A 173 -0.23 -0.84 9.87
C ASP A 173 -1.03 0.14 10.76
N PRO A 174 -1.85 -0.34 11.71
CA PRO A 174 -2.71 0.47 12.60
C PRO A 174 -1.89 1.24 13.65
N VAL A 175 -0.93 2.02 13.19
CA VAL A 175 -0.06 2.90 13.94
C VAL A 175 -0.17 4.29 13.32
N GLY A 176 -0.26 5.32 14.16
CA GLY A 176 -0.36 6.70 13.68
C GLY A 176 -1.64 6.94 12.86
N PRO A 177 -1.55 7.59 11.67
CA PRO A 177 -2.72 8.06 10.93
C PRO A 177 -3.65 6.94 10.43
N ALA A 178 -3.16 5.70 10.31
CA ALA A 178 -3.97 4.57 9.84
C ALA A 178 -4.85 3.92 10.94
N THR A 179 -4.61 4.22 12.22
CA THR A 179 -5.36 3.64 13.36
C THR A 179 -6.89 3.68 13.17
N PRO A 180 -7.51 4.79 12.70
CA PRO A 180 -8.95 4.85 12.56
C PRO A 180 -9.53 3.95 11.46
N LEU A 181 -8.72 3.50 10.49
CA LEU A 181 -9.14 2.64 9.38
C LEU A 181 -9.46 1.20 9.82
N PHE A 182 -9.15 0.86 11.07
CA PHE A 182 -9.44 -0.44 11.68
C PHE A 182 -10.66 -0.39 12.62
N ASN A 183 -11.40 0.72 12.64
CA ASN A 183 -12.59 0.87 13.48
C ASN A 183 -13.86 0.35 12.79
N VAL A 184 -14.74 -0.28 13.57
CA VAL A 184 -16.10 -0.69 13.14
C VAL A 184 -16.86 0.48 12.48
N SER A 185 -16.73 1.69 13.02
CA SER A 185 -17.39 2.88 12.46
C SER A 185 -16.92 3.20 11.05
N PHE A 186 -15.63 3.07 10.76
CA PHE A 186 -15.09 3.30 9.43
C PHE A 186 -15.68 2.32 8.43
N TYR A 187 -15.70 1.02 8.76
CA TYR A 187 -16.28 0.02 7.86
C TYR A 187 -17.79 0.12 7.68
N ARG A 188 -18.53 0.66 8.68
CA ARG A 188 -19.94 1.04 8.49
C ARG A 188 -20.08 2.18 7.49
N ASP A 189 -19.21 3.19 7.56
CA ASP A 189 -19.21 4.28 6.60
C ASP A 189 -18.79 3.78 5.20
N VAL A 190 -17.83 2.85 5.10
CA VAL A 190 -17.49 2.15 3.84
C VAL A 190 -18.69 1.42 3.27
N PHE A 191 -19.41 0.63 4.09
CA PHE A 191 -20.63 -0.06 3.68
C PHE A 191 -21.67 0.93 3.12
N ASN A 192 -21.81 2.10 3.76
CA ASN A 192 -22.74 3.14 3.31
C ASN A 192 -22.37 3.78 1.97
N ILE A 193 -21.12 3.67 1.50
CA ILE A 193 -20.69 4.20 0.19
C ILE A 193 -20.52 3.10 -0.87
N LEU A 194 -20.69 1.82 -0.51
CA LEU A 194 -20.76 0.74 -1.49
C LEU A 194 -22.10 0.76 -2.23
N LYS A 195 -22.08 0.30 -3.48
CA LYS A 195 -23.29 -0.15 -4.18
C LYS A 195 -23.81 -1.45 -3.54
N ASP A 196 -25.03 -1.83 -3.88
CA ASP A 196 -25.71 -3.01 -3.29
C ASP A 196 -24.93 -4.32 -3.48
N ASP A 197 -24.16 -4.44 -4.57
CA ASP A 197 -23.28 -5.56 -4.89
C ASP A 197 -21.78 -5.23 -4.73
N GLY A 198 -21.47 -4.05 -4.18
CA GLY A 198 -20.10 -3.56 -4.06
C GLY A 198 -19.24 -4.36 -3.09
N LEU A 199 -17.94 -4.38 -3.34
CA LEU A 199 -16.97 -5.11 -2.51
C LEU A 199 -16.05 -4.15 -1.75
N VAL A 200 -15.60 -4.59 -0.58
CA VAL A 200 -14.47 -3.99 0.15
C VAL A 200 -13.34 -5.01 0.26
N VAL A 201 -12.11 -4.56 0.04
CA VAL A 201 -10.89 -5.29 0.36
C VAL A 201 -10.00 -4.39 1.20
N SER A 202 -9.38 -4.95 2.23
CA SER A 202 -8.50 -4.22 3.12
C SER A 202 -7.21 -5.02 3.36
N GLN A 203 -6.08 -4.33 3.49
CA GLN A 203 -4.88 -4.93 4.05
C GLN A 203 -5.24 -5.50 5.43
N GLY A 204 -4.92 -6.78 5.62
CA GLY A 204 -5.40 -7.58 6.76
C GLY A 204 -4.31 -8.04 7.71
N GLU A 205 -3.15 -7.36 7.68
CA GLU A 205 -1.96 -7.70 8.47
C GLU A 205 -1.39 -9.12 8.28
N SER A 206 -0.24 -9.38 8.90
CA SER A 206 0.35 -10.73 8.93
C SER A 206 -0.28 -11.60 10.03
N PRO A 207 -0.80 -12.80 9.72
CA PRO A 207 -1.30 -13.74 10.74
C PRO A 207 -0.21 -14.25 11.69
N PHE A 208 1.07 -14.13 11.30
CA PHE A 208 2.19 -14.62 12.11
C PHE A 208 2.71 -13.57 13.11
N PHE A 209 2.52 -12.28 12.81
CA PHE A 209 3.05 -11.18 13.64
C PHE A 209 1.96 -10.35 14.33
N PHE A 210 0.76 -10.27 13.72
CA PHE A 210 -0.31 -9.36 14.11
C PHE A 210 -1.70 -10.04 14.04
N ALA A 211 -1.79 -11.29 14.51
CA ALA A 211 -3.03 -12.08 14.46
C ALA A 211 -4.25 -11.37 15.10
N GLU A 212 -4.04 -10.59 16.17
CA GLU A 212 -5.11 -9.83 16.84
C GLU A 212 -5.76 -8.77 15.94
N ALA A 213 -4.95 -8.08 15.12
CA ALA A 213 -5.46 -7.11 14.16
C ALA A 213 -6.29 -7.79 13.06
N GLN A 214 -5.81 -8.94 12.56
CA GLN A 214 -6.54 -9.72 11.58
C GLN A 214 -7.87 -10.27 12.14
N MET A 215 -7.87 -10.78 13.37
CA MET A 215 -9.08 -11.24 14.04
C MET A 215 -10.10 -10.11 14.24
N SER A 216 -9.62 -8.90 14.57
CA SER A 216 -10.47 -7.72 14.71
C SER A 216 -11.18 -7.38 13.39
N LEU A 217 -10.48 -7.45 12.25
CA LEU A 217 -11.09 -7.25 10.92
C LEU A 217 -12.13 -8.34 10.59
N VAL A 218 -11.86 -9.60 10.92
CA VAL A 218 -12.82 -10.70 10.75
C VAL A 218 -14.09 -10.46 11.56
N GLU A 219 -13.96 -10.00 12.81
CA GLU A 219 -15.10 -9.65 13.66
C GLU A 219 -15.90 -8.46 13.14
N ILE A 220 -15.24 -7.46 12.55
CA ILE A 220 -15.90 -6.32 11.89
C ILE A 220 -16.72 -6.79 10.69
N PHE A 221 -16.15 -7.62 9.82
CA PHE A 221 -16.84 -8.12 8.62
C PHE A 221 -17.90 -9.19 8.89
N SER A 222 -17.95 -9.71 10.11
CA SER A 222 -18.97 -10.69 10.53
C SER A 222 -20.24 -10.05 11.12
N GLN A 223 -20.29 -8.71 11.22
CA GLN A 223 -21.44 -7.94 11.73
C GLN A 223 -22.30 -7.41 10.60
#